data_AF-A0A961VAE7-F1
#
_entry.id   AF-A0A961VAE7-F1
#
_cell.length_a   1.000
_cell.length_b   1.000
_cell.length_c   1.000
_cell.angle_alpha   90.00
_cell.angle_beta   90.00
_cell.angle_gamma   90.00
#
_symmetry.space_group_name_H-M   'P 1'
#
loop_
_entity.id
_entity.type
_entity.pdbx_description
1 polymer ?
#
loop_
_entity_poly.entity_id
_entity_poly.type
_entity_poly.pdbx_seq_one_letter_code
_entity_poly.pdbx_strand_id
1 'polypeptide(L)'
;MDVSLVEPVRTFIGVTEVWVPEGDRLVPAGGNYGALEDFAAISGRESFMKGEGLPGKAWQEARPVVLKAFDGSYFKRTEAAGAAGLTSAVAVPVFARDTLKAVLVLLCSDDDVRTGAIEVWAENDGLMMLEDGYYGAAKHFEWVSQHTHFPRGQGLPGGVWAANTPMLMRDLGSGYKFIRSDSAGKAGLTTGLGLPVPVPGDRTYVLTLLSARGTPIARRFELWDARASKVGDTKGAVLTDGICAREGRLWDEDNPRRAVAWQGQVGRVLGTGLPVVEQGTSGIAAGYDTIVALPIYQGDAVAHVVAWYC
;
A
#
# COMPACT_ATOMS: atom_id res chain seq x y z
N MET A 1 26.36 3.66 30.71
CA MET A 1 25.25 2.80 30.26
C MET A 1 25.13 3.04 28.78
N ASP A 2 25.46 2.00 28.04
CA ASP A 2 25.57 1.97 26.59
C ASP A 2 24.21 2.30 25.98
N VAL A 3 24.10 3.45 25.32
CA VAL A 3 22.92 3.77 24.50
C VAL A 3 23.13 2.97 23.24
N SER A 4 22.68 1.72 23.24
CA SER A 4 22.60 0.92 22.04
C SER A 4 21.79 1.72 21.02
N LEU A 5 22.48 2.29 20.03
CA LEU A 5 21.87 2.82 18.82
C LEU A 5 21.16 1.64 18.18
N VAL A 6 19.87 1.49 18.47
CA VAL A 6 19.01 0.53 17.78
C VAL A 6 19.11 0.92 16.31
N GLU A 7 19.81 0.11 15.52
CA GLU A 7 19.86 0.32 14.07
C GLU A 7 18.42 0.50 13.57
N PRO A 8 18.14 1.53 12.74
CA PRO A 8 16.79 1.74 12.25
C PRO A 8 16.36 0.48 11.50
N VAL A 9 15.41 -0.24 12.09
CA VAL A 9 14.83 -1.46 11.51
C VAL A 9 14.43 -1.16 10.06
N ARG A 10 15.01 -1.89 9.11
CA ARG A 10 14.68 -1.71 7.70
C ARG A 10 13.23 -2.07 7.45
N THR A 11 12.52 -1.23 6.71
CA THR A 11 11.14 -1.51 6.32
C THR A 11 11.08 -2.60 5.26
N PHE A 12 9.96 -3.30 5.22
CA PHE A 12 9.72 -4.36 4.25
C PHE A 12 9.73 -3.85 2.80
N ILE A 13 9.08 -2.70 2.57
CA ILE A 13 9.14 -1.98 1.30
C ILE A 13 10.47 -1.22 1.25
N GLY A 14 11.27 -1.52 0.22
CA GLY A 14 12.57 -0.88 -0.02
C GLY A 14 12.50 0.24 -1.05
N VAL A 15 11.64 0.09 -2.07
CA VAL A 15 11.41 1.10 -3.11
C VAL A 15 9.93 1.27 -3.37
N THR A 16 9.51 2.51 -3.62
CA THR A 16 8.17 2.83 -4.11
C THR A 16 8.28 3.66 -5.38
N GLU A 17 7.52 3.31 -6.42
CA GLU A 17 7.53 4.01 -7.71
C GLU A 17 6.11 4.42 -8.09
N VAL A 18 5.97 5.60 -8.71
CA VAL A 18 4.72 6.08 -9.30
C VAL A 18 4.91 6.16 -10.81
N TRP A 19 4.05 5.43 -11.53
CA TRP A 19 4.02 5.42 -12.98
C TRP A 19 2.70 6.02 -13.46
N VAL A 20 2.73 6.98 -14.38
CA VAL A 20 1.50 7.62 -14.90
C VAL A 20 1.37 7.39 -16.40
N PRO A 21 0.14 7.29 -16.93
CA PRO A 21 -0.06 7.15 -18.36
C PRO A 21 0.29 8.44 -19.11
N GLU A 22 1.11 8.32 -20.14
CA GLU A 22 1.40 9.33 -21.15
C GLU A 22 1.26 8.66 -22.52
N GLY A 23 0.13 8.92 -23.20
CA GLY A 23 -0.21 8.23 -24.45
C GLY A 23 -0.47 6.74 -24.25
N ASP A 24 0.31 5.90 -24.93
CA ASP A 24 0.22 4.44 -24.89
C ASP A 24 1.18 3.79 -23.87
N ARG A 25 1.86 4.59 -23.06
CA ARG A 25 2.90 4.17 -22.12
C ARG A 25 2.66 4.68 -20.72
N LEU A 26 3.23 3.96 -19.75
CA LEU A 26 3.47 4.42 -18.40
C LEU A 26 4.88 5.01 -18.32
N VAL A 27 4.98 6.24 -17.80
CA VAL A 27 6.23 6.99 -17.59
C VAL A 27 6.45 7.25 -16.10
N PRO A 28 7.71 7.41 -15.64
CA PRO A 28 7.99 7.66 -14.24
C PRO A 28 7.49 9.06 -13.84
N ALA A 29 6.76 9.14 -12.73
CA ALA A 29 6.18 10.38 -12.20
C ALA A 29 6.69 10.75 -10.80
N GLY A 30 7.34 9.81 -10.12
CA GLY A 30 7.87 9.99 -8.78
C GLY A 30 8.27 8.65 -8.17
N GLY A 31 8.96 8.69 -7.04
CA GLY A 31 9.35 7.50 -6.32
C GLY A 31 10.23 7.80 -5.13
N ASN A 32 10.42 6.78 -4.31
CA ASN A 32 11.34 6.76 -3.18
C ASN A 32 12.20 5.52 -3.33
N TYR A 33 13.49 5.73 -3.53
CA TYR A 33 14.48 4.68 -3.75
C TYR A 33 15.41 4.48 -2.55
N GLY A 34 15.23 5.25 -1.47
CA GLY A 34 16.14 5.24 -0.33
C GLY A 34 17.57 5.58 -0.77
N ALA A 35 18.51 4.68 -0.50
CA ALA A 35 19.92 4.80 -0.90
C ALA A 35 20.26 4.08 -2.22
N LEU A 36 19.26 3.57 -2.95
CA LEU A 36 19.46 2.73 -4.14
C LEU A 36 19.55 3.59 -5.42
N GLU A 37 20.53 4.49 -5.47
CA GLU A 37 20.69 5.46 -6.56
C GLU A 37 20.87 4.82 -7.94
N ASP A 38 21.63 3.73 -8.03
CA ASP A 38 21.83 3.01 -9.30
C ASP A 38 20.53 2.42 -9.84
N PHE A 39 19.72 1.82 -8.95
CA PHE A 39 18.40 1.32 -9.32
C PHE A 39 17.45 2.46 -9.70
N ALA A 40 17.52 3.59 -8.99
CA ALA A 40 16.75 4.78 -9.33
C ALA A 40 17.08 5.32 -10.73
N ALA A 41 18.37 5.37 -11.09
CA ALA A 41 18.82 5.86 -12.39
C ALA A 41 18.39 4.94 -13.54
N ILE A 42 18.41 3.63 -13.33
CA ILE A 42 17.94 2.63 -14.31
C ILE A 42 16.42 2.72 -14.45
N SER A 43 15.71 2.67 -13.32
CA SER A 43 14.26 2.71 -13.28
C SER A 43 13.71 3.99 -13.90
N GLY A 44 14.29 5.15 -13.59
CA GLY A 44 13.86 6.44 -14.11
C GLY A 44 13.99 6.62 -15.64
N ARG A 45 14.61 5.67 -16.35
CA ARG A 45 14.69 5.65 -17.82
C ARG A 45 13.73 4.67 -18.48
N GLU A 46 13.02 3.86 -17.68
CA GLU A 46 12.05 2.91 -18.20
C GLU A 46 10.74 3.58 -18.59
N SER A 47 10.03 2.90 -19.49
CA SER A 47 8.61 3.11 -19.75
C SER A 47 7.96 1.77 -20.06
N PHE A 48 6.66 1.65 -19.86
CA PHE A 48 5.94 0.39 -20.02
C PHE A 48 4.69 0.58 -20.86
N MET A 49 4.56 -0.15 -21.96
CA MET A 49 3.29 -0.30 -22.65
C MET A 49 2.28 -1.08 -21.81
N LYS A 50 0.99 -1.01 -22.16
CA LYS A 50 -0.03 -1.88 -21.55
C LYS A 50 0.33 -3.35 -21.75
N GLY A 51 0.41 -4.11 -20.65
CA GLY A 51 0.85 -5.51 -20.60
C GLY A 51 2.37 -5.71 -20.46
N GLU A 52 3.17 -4.65 -20.57
CA GLU A 52 4.63 -4.73 -20.50
C GLU A 52 5.14 -4.58 -19.05
N GLY A 53 6.01 -5.50 -18.62
CA GLY A 53 6.56 -5.45 -17.28
C GLY A 53 5.51 -5.50 -16.18
N LEU A 54 5.92 -5.20 -14.95
CA LEU A 54 5.01 -5.21 -13.80
C LEU A 54 3.96 -4.08 -13.87
N PRO A 55 4.32 -2.80 -14.10
CA PRO A 55 3.33 -1.72 -14.16
C PRO A 55 2.33 -1.89 -15.30
N GLY A 56 2.82 -2.24 -16.50
CA GLY A 56 1.97 -2.45 -17.66
C GLY A 56 1.03 -3.63 -17.51
N LYS A 57 1.45 -4.71 -16.83
CA LYS A 57 0.56 -5.84 -16.55
C LYS A 57 -0.58 -5.47 -15.59
N ALA A 58 -0.30 -4.72 -14.52
CA ALA A 58 -1.35 -4.20 -13.64
C ALA A 58 -2.34 -3.29 -14.39
N TRP A 59 -1.84 -2.50 -15.35
CA TRP A 59 -2.71 -1.74 -16.25
C TRP A 59 -3.56 -2.64 -17.16
N GLN A 60 -2.98 -3.71 -17.71
CA GLN A 60 -3.69 -4.62 -18.60
C GLN A 60 -4.79 -5.41 -17.89
N GLU A 61 -4.46 -5.99 -16.74
CA GLU A 61 -5.36 -6.86 -15.99
C GLU A 61 -6.36 -6.10 -15.14
N ALA A 62 -6.17 -4.78 -14.99
CA ALA A 62 -6.99 -3.91 -14.16
C ALA A 62 -7.22 -4.50 -12.75
N ARG A 63 -6.12 -4.92 -12.11
CA ARG A 63 -6.08 -5.42 -10.74
C ARG A 63 -4.69 -5.25 -10.14
N PRO A 64 -4.53 -5.30 -8.80
CA PRO A 64 -3.22 -5.44 -8.19
C PRO A 64 -2.52 -6.72 -8.67
N VAL A 65 -1.23 -6.65 -8.97
CA VAL A 65 -0.41 -7.78 -9.44
C VAL A 65 0.78 -7.96 -8.52
N VAL A 66 0.95 -9.15 -7.96
CA VAL A 66 2.07 -9.52 -7.09
C VAL A 66 3.12 -10.29 -7.90
N LEU A 67 4.39 -9.93 -7.72
CA LEU A 67 5.53 -10.72 -8.16
C LEU A 67 6.28 -11.21 -6.93
N LYS A 68 6.30 -12.54 -6.75
CA LYS A 68 6.95 -13.21 -5.62
C LYS A 68 8.46 -13.40 -5.84
N ALA A 69 8.89 -13.34 -7.09
CA ALA A 69 10.28 -13.38 -7.54
C ALA A 69 10.40 -12.61 -8.86
N PHE A 70 11.58 -12.05 -9.15
CA PHE A 70 11.86 -11.38 -10.42
C PHE A 70 12.47 -12.31 -11.47
N ASP A 71 13.32 -13.25 -11.04
CA ASP A 71 13.95 -14.22 -11.93
C ASP A 71 12.91 -15.10 -12.62
N GLY A 72 13.08 -15.29 -13.93
CA GLY A 72 12.13 -16.06 -14.75
C GLY A 72 10.75 -15.42 -14.92
N SER A 73 10.56 -14.18 -14.45
CA SER A 73 9.32 -13.42 -14.63
C SER A 73 9.41 -12.43 -15.79
N TYR A 74 8.30 -11.72 -16.07
CA TYR A 74 8.24 -10.61 -17.04
C TYR A 74 8.78 -9.28 -16.50
N PHE A 75 9.42 -9.27 -15.32
CA PHE A 75 10.02 -8.06 -14.75
C PHE A 75 11.23 -7.62 -15.58
N LYS A 76 11.25 -6.36 -16.04
CA LYS A 76 12.29 -5.85 -16.98
C LYS A 76 13.65 -5.57 -16.35
N ARG A 77 13.67 -5.22 -15.05
CA ARG A 77 14.85 -4.67 -14.36
C ARG A 77 15.48 -5.68 -13.40
N THR A 78 15.40 -6.97 -13.72
CA THR A 78 15.73 -8.06 -12.80
C THR A 78 17.15 -7.98 -12.27
N GLU A 79 18.15 -7.79 -13.14
CA GLU A 79 19.56 -7.69 -12.72
C GLU A 79 19.80 -6.51 -11.78
N ALA A 80 19.30 -5.32 -12.15
CA ALA A 80 19.43 -4.12 -11.34
C ALA A 80 18.70 -4.23 -10.00
N ALA A 81 17.50 -4.83 -9.99
CA ALA A 81 16.76 -5.10 -8.76
C ALA A 81 17.49 -6.10 -7.86
N GLY A 82 18.06 -7.15 -8.44
CA GLY A 82 18.87 -8.14 -7.72
C GLY A 82 20.12 -7.51 -7.10
N ALA A 83 20.85 -6.67 -7.85
CA ALA A 83 21.99 -5.92 -7.33
C ALA A 83 21.60 -4.97 -6.16
N ALA A 84 20.37 -4.46 -6.18
CA ALA A 84 19.79 -3.65 -5.10
C ALA A 84 19.19 -4.47 -3.95
N GLY A 85 19.22 -5.80 -4.00
CA GLY A 85 18.62 -6.68 -2.99
C GLY A 85 17.08 -6.64 -2.95
N LEU A 86 16.44 -6.29 -4.07
CA LEU A 86 14.98 -6.34 -4.25
C LEU A 86 14.62 -7.68 -4.89
N THR A 87 13.57 -8.32 -4.39
CA THR A 87 13.23 -9.71 -4.77
C THR A 87 11.77 -9.91 -5.14
N SER A 88 10.89 -9.05 -4.63
CA SER A 88 9.45 -9.16 -4.84
C SER A 88 8.83 -7.77 -5.02
N ALA A 89 7.62 -7.71 -5.57
CA ALA A 89 6.92 -6.46 -5.74
C ALA A 89 5.40 -6.64 -5.79
N VAL A 90 4.67 -5.55 -5.58
CA VAL A 90 3.26 -5.43 -5.95
C VAL A 90 3.06 -4.16 -6.78
N ALA A 91 2.33 -4.27 -7.88
CA ALA A 91 1.82 -3.13 -8.63
C ALA A 91 0.34 -2.94 -8.33
N VAL A 92 -0.05 -1.72 -7.97
CA VAL A 92 -1.40 -1.33 -7.59
C VAL A 92 -1.89 -0.28 -8.59
N PRO A 93 -2.81 -0.62 -9.50
CA PRO A 93 -3.35 0.35 -10.42
C PRO A 93 -4.36 1.26 -9.70
N VAL A 94 -4.34 2.54 -10.04
CA VAL A 94 -5.28 3.54 -9.54
C VAL A 94 -6.18 3.95 -10.70
N PHE A 95 -7.46 3.62 -10.62
CA PHE A 95 -8.45 3.99 -11.62
C PHE A 95 -9.41 5.05 -11.10
N ALA A 96 -9.80 5.97 -11.98
CA ALA A 96 -11.01 6.77 -11.83
C ALA A 96 -12.01 6.26 -12.88
N ARG A 97 -13.04 5.54 -12.44
CA ARG A 97 -13.92 4.73 -13.31
C ARG A 97 -13.12 3.78 -14.20
N ASP A 98 -13.10 4.02 -15.51
CA ASP A 98 -12.41 3.25 -16.55
C ASP A 98 -11.01 3.81 -16.90
N THR A 99 -10.68 4.98 -16.38
CA THR A 99 -9.46 5.70 -16.73
C THR A 99 -8.35 5.38 -15.72
N LEU A 100 -7.26 4.79 -16.20
CA LEU A 100 -6.06 4.61 -15.37
C LEU A 100 -5.47 5.99 -15.06
N LYS A 101 -5.21 6.26 -13.77
CA LYS A 101 -4.58 7.50 -13.28
C LYS A 101 -3.10 7.30 -13.01
N ALA A 102 -2.74 6.17 -12.39
CA ALA A 102 -1.36 5.82 -12.08
C ALA A 102 -1.26 4.32 -11.78
N VAL A 103 -0.03 3.81 -11.72
CA VAL A 103 0.31 2.54 -11.09
C VAL A 103 1.35 2.82 -10.00
N LEU A 104 1.02 2.47 -8.76
CA LEU A 104 1.95 2.49 -7.64
C LEU A 104 2.66 1.13 -7.58
N VAL A 105 3.99 1.10 -7.61
CA VAL A 105 4.77 -0.14 -7.45
C VAL A 105 5.49 -0.09 -6.11
N LEU A 106 5.34 -1.13 -5.31
CA LEU A 106 6.09 -1.34 -4.07
C LEU A 106 7.05 -2.49 -4.32
N LEU A 107 8.35 -2.23 -4.32
CA LEU A 107 9.38 -3.27 -4.40
C LEU A 107 9.88 -3.56 -2.99
N CYS A 108 9.89 -4.85 -2.67
CA CYS A 108 10.25 -5.36 -1.36
C CYS A 108 11.59 -6.08 -1.46
N SER A 109 12.42 -5.85 -0.46
CA SER A 109 13.62 -6.66 -0.24
C SER A 109 13.25 -7.83 0.63
N ASP A 110 13.67 -9.02 0.22
CA ASP A 110 13.57 -10.22 1.03
C ASP A 110 14.91 -10.51 1.71
N ASP A 111 14.82 -10.96 2.95
CA ASP A 111 15.85 -11.72 3.62
C ASP A 111 15.15 -12.83 4.43
N ASP A 112 15.85 -13.91 4.74
CA ASP A 112 15.26 -15.12 5.37
C ASP A 112 14.57 -14.87 6.73
N VAL A 113 14.66 -13.64 7.26
CA VAL A 113 14.14 -13.22 8.56
C VAL A 113 12.98 -12.23 8.42
N ARG A 114 12.82 -11.57 7.27
CA ARG A 114 11.77 -10.58 7.03
C ARG A 114 10.38 -11.20 7.04
N THR A 115 9.56 -10.68 7.93
CA THR A 115 8.17 -11.12 8.11
C THR A 115 7.20 -9.99 7.77
N GLY A 116 6.39 -10.20 6.76
CA GLY A 116 5.38 -9.26 6.30
C GLY A 116 4.51 -9.95 5.27
N ALA A 117 3.30 -9.43 5.07
CA ALA A 117 2.44 -9.97 4.03
C ALA A 117 1.79 -8.87 3.20
N ILE A 118 1.78 -9.10 1.89
CA ILE A 118 1.00 -8.35 0.91
C ILE A 118 0.01 -9.36 0.36
N GLU A 119 -1.28 -9.10 0.53
CA GLU A 119 -2.33 -10.00 0.06
C GLU A 119 -3.28 -9.24 -0.86
N VAL A 120 -3.64 -9.85 -1.98
CA VAL A 120 -4.66 -9.38 -2.90
C VAL A 120 -5.85 -10.31 -2.77
N TRP A 121 -6.97 -9.75 -2.37
CA TRP A 121 -8.22 -10.46 -2.20
C TRP A 121 -9.20 -10.04 -3.28
N ALA A 122 -9.93 -11.01 -3.83
CA ALA A 122 -10.98 -10.79 -4.80
C ALA A 122 -12.29 -11.42 -4.31
N GLU A 123 -13.40 -10.77 -4.64
CA GLU A 123 -14.71 -11.39 -4.45
C GLU A 123 -14.89 -12.55 -5.44
N ASN A 124 -15.41 -13.65 -4.91
CA ASN A 124 -15.88 -14.82 -5.65
C ASN A 124 -17.01 -15.50 -4.85
N ASP A 125 -18.17 -15.70 -5.45
CA ASP A 125 -19.36 -16.33 -4.85
C ASP A 125 -19.76 -15.77 -3.47
N GLY A 126 -19.70 -14.44 -3.30
CA GLY A 126 -20.11 -13.75 -2.09
C GLY A 126 -19.07 -13.76 -0.96
N LEU A 127 -17.86 -14.28 -1.23
CA LEU A 127 -16.76 -14.36 -0.28
C LEU A 127 -15.52 -13.65 -0.84
N MET A 128 -14.73 -13.02 0.03
CA MET A 128 -13.38 -12.59 -0.31
C MET A 128 -12.44 -13.78 -0.26
N MET A 129 -11.90 -14.14 -1.41
CA MET A 129 -10.93 -15.20 -1.63
C MET A 129 -9.55 -14.61 -1.86
N LEU A 130 -8.50 -15.31 -1.43
CA LEU A 130 -7.13 -14.90 -1.73
C LEU A 130 -6.86 -15.12 -3.22
N GLU A 131 -6.61 -14.05 -3.94
CA GLU A 131 -6.29 -14.07 -5.38
C GLU A 131 -4.78 -14.24 -5.58
N ASP A 132 -3.98 -13.48 -4.83
CA ASP A 132 -2.53 -13.59 -4.82
C ASP A 132 -1.94 -13.03 -3.52
N GLY A 133 -0.67 -13.30 -3.26
CA GLY A 133 0.02 -12.74 -2.10
C GLY A 133 1.48 -13.11 -2.00
N TYR A 134 2.19 -12.30 -1.23
CA TYR A 134 3.59 -12.48 -0.86
C TYR A 134 3.71 -12.42 0.66
N TYR A 135 4.42 -13.38 1.25
CA TYR A 135 4.41 -13.63 2.71
C TYR A 135 5.82 -13.65 3.33
N GLY A 136 6.86 -13.35 2.56
CA GLY A 136 8.26 -13.47 2.99
C GLY A 136 8.53 -14.83 3.64
N ALA A 137 9.10 -14.79 4.86
CA ALA A 137 9.39 -15.97 5.68
C ALA A 137 8.15 -16.63 6.35
N ALA A 138 6.96 -16.02 6.29
CA ALA A 138 5.77 -16.48 7.03
C ALA A 138 4.99 -17.63 6.35
N LYS A 139 5.66 -18.75 6.02
CA LYS A 139 5.08 -19.86 5.24
C LYS A 139 3.84 -20.51 5.86
N HIS A 140 3.79 -20.64 7.18
CA HIS A 140 2.59 -21.16 7.84
C HIS A 140 1.40 -20.20 7.70
N PHE A 141 1.65 -18.90 7.83
CA PHE A 141 0.62 -17.89 7.66
C PHE A 141 0.15 -17.83 6.19
N GLU A 142 1.05 -17.95 5.22
CA GLU A 142 0.72 -18.10 3.79
C GLU A 142 -0.27 -19.25 3.56
N TRP A 143 0.04 -20.45 4.07
CA TRP A 143 -0.83 -21.62 3.93
C TRP A 143 -2.22 -21.38 4.54
N VAL A 144 -2.31 -20.81 5.74
CA VAL A 144 -3.59 -20.50 6.38
C VAL A 144 -4.38 -19.48 5.54
N SER A 145 -3.70 -18.49 4.98
CA SER A 145 -4.32 -17.42 4.18
C SER A 145 -4.95 -17.97 2.90
N GLN A 146 -4.28 -18.90 2.23
CA GLN A 146 -4.79 -19.57 1.02
C GLN A 146 -6.07 -20.39 1.27
N HIS A 147 -6.30 -20.83 2.50
CA HIS A 147 -7.45 -21.65 2.88
C HIS A 147 -8.48 -20.88 3.73
N THR A 148 -8.32 -19.56 3.86
CA THR A 148 -9.25 -18.69 4.59
C THR A 148 -10.05 -17.84 3.62
N HIS A 149 -11.36 -17.79 3.81
CA HIS A 149 -12.25 -16.95 3.04
C HIS A 149 -13.01 -16.02 3.99
N PHE A 150 -13.30 -14.79 3.57
CA PHE A 150 -13.98 -13.82 4.42
C PHE A 150 -15.36 -13.48 3.88
N PRO A 151 -16.44 -13.73 4.63
CA PRO A 151 -17.75 -13.15 4.32
C PRO A 151 -17.69 -11.61 4.32
N ARG A 152 -18.63 -11.00 3.59
CA ARG A 152 -18.77 -9.53 3.60
C ARG A 152 -18.90 -9.01 5.03
N GLY A 153 -18.06 -8.05 5.39
CA GLY A 153 -18.01 -7.41 6.70
C GLY A 153 -17.19 -8.15 7.76
N GLN A 154 -16.62 -9.31 7.45
CA GLN A 154 -15.84 -10.10 8.41
C GLN A 154 -14.34 -10.04 8.14
N GLY A 155 -13.55 -9.91 9.22
CA GLY A 155 -12.11 -9.73 9.12
C GLY A 155 -11.71 -8.45 8.38
N LEU A 156 -10.41 -8.24 8.18
CA LEU A 156 -9.92 -7.06 7.48
C LEU A 156 -10.36 -7.02 6.01
N PRO A 157 -10.19 -8.08 5.19
CA PRO A 157 -10.59 -8.03 3.79
C PRO A 157 -12.11 -7.84 3.61
N GLY A 158 -12.92 -8.62 4.35
CA GLY A 158 -14.38 -8.52 4.28
C GLY A 158 -14.90 -7.18 4.83
N GLY A 159 -14.28 -6.62 5.87
CA GLY A 159 -14.61 -5.30 6.41
C GLY A 159 -14.40 -4.17 5.39
N VAL A 160 -13.22 -4.16 4.75
CA VAL A 160 -12.91 -3.20 3.68
C VAL A 160 -13.90 -3.35 2.52
N TRP A 161 -14.17 -4.58 2.10
CA TRP A 161 -15.13 -4.86 1.03
C TRP A 161 -16.55 -4.39 1.37
N ALA A 162 -17.00 -4.56 2.62
CA ALA A 162 -18.31 -4.13 3.06
C ALA A 162 -18.48 -2.61 3.06
N ALA A 163 -17.51 -1.89 3.60
CA ALA A 163 -17.56 -0.44 3.77
C ALA A 163 -17.11 0.34 2.52
N ASN A 164 -16.39 -0.32 1.61
CA ASN A 164 -15.68 0.30 0.48
C ASN A 164 -14.76 1.45 0.94
N THR A 165 -14.17 1.33 2.12
CA THR A 165 -13.29 2.33 2.75
C THR A 165 -12.02 1.65 3.24
N PRO A 166 -10.86 2.34 3.26
CA PRO A 166 -9.66 1.78 3.88
C PRO A 166 -9.87 1.55 5.38
N MET A 167 -9.15 0.58 5.95
CA MET A 167 -9.26 0.21 7.37
C MET A 167 -7.89 -0.11 7.97
N LEU A 168 -7.68 0.31 9.22
CA LEU A 168 -6.55 -0.10 10.04
C LEU A 168 -7.01 -1.08 11.11
N MET A 169 -6.46 -2.29 11.09
CA MET A 169 -6.64 -3.28 12.14
C MET A 169 -5.37 -3.32 13.01
N ARG A 170 -5.55 -3.05 14.30
CA ARG A 170 -4.47 -3.20 15.30
C ARG A 170 -4.55 -4.59 15.94
N ASP A 171 -3.43 -5.03 16.47
CA ASP A 171 -3.27 -6.25 17.25
C ASP A 171 -3.81 -7.53 16.57
N LEU A 172 -3.38 -7.75 15.33
CA LEU A 172 -3.77 -8.92 14.52
C LEU A 172 -3.60 -10.26 15.25
N GLY A 173 -2.60 -10.38 16.14
CA GLY A 173 -2.34 -11.59 16.91
C GLY A 173 -3.23 -11.83 18.14
N SER A 174 -4.01 -10.85 18.61
CA SER A 174 -4.79 -10.96 19.87
C SER A 174 -6.31 -10.82 19.68
N GLY A 175 -6.77 -10.57 18.45
CA GLY A 175 -8.19 -10.40 18.15
C GLY A 175 -8.98 -11.71 18.22
N TYR A 176 -9.85 -11.84 19.23
CA TYR A 176 -10.78 -12.99 19.40
C TYR A 176 -11.74 -13.20 18.20
N LYS A 177 -11.92 -12.19 17.35
CA LYS A 177 -12.78 -12.19 16.15
C LYS A 177 -12.02 -12.38 14.83
N PHE A 178 -10.72 -12.70 14.88
CA PHE A 178 -9.91 -12.85 13.69
C PHE A 178 -9.61 -14.33 13.44
N ILE A 179 -10.17 -14.86 12.35
CA ILE A 179 -10.07 -16.29 11.95
C ILE A 179 -8.62 -16.77 11.89
N ARG A 180 -7.67 -15.88 11.63
CA ARG A 180 -6.23 -16.18 11.48
C ARG A 180 -5.36 -15.65 12.63
N SER A 181 -5.91 -15.20 13.76
CA SER A 181 -5.14 -14.52 14.83
C SER A 181 -4.00 -15.33 15.38
N ASP A 182 -4.21 -16.61 15.65
CA ASP A 182 -3.15 -17.49 16.17
C ASP A 182 -1.96 -17.57 15.18
N SER A 183 -2.23 -17.83 13.90
CA SER A 183 -1.18 -17.89 12.87
C SER A 183 -0.50 -16.54 12.64
N ALA A 184 -1.25 -15.43 12.69
CA ALA A 184 -0.71 -14.08 12.57
C ALA A 184 0.16 -13.69 13.77
N GLY A 185 -0.25 -14.06 14.98
CA GLY A 185 0.52 -13.88 16.21
C GLY A 185 1.82 -14.67 16.21
N LYS A 186 1.79 -15.93 15.75
CA LYS A 186 3.00 -16.76 15.55
C LYS A 186 3.96 -16.17 14.51
N ALA A 187 3.42 -15.54 13.47
CA ALA A 187 4.19 -14.78 12.49
C ALA A 187 4.60 -13.38 12.98
N GLY A 188 4.25 -12.98 14.22
CA GLY A 188 4.60 -11.66 14.76
C GLY A 188 3.93 -10.48 14.06
N LEU A 189 2.85 -10.71 13.30
CA LEU A 189 2.05 -9.67 12.65
C LEU A 189 1.27 -8.88 13.69
N THR A 190 1.36 -7.56 13.61
CA THR A 190 0.77 -6.66 14.61
C THR A 190 -0.28 -5.74 14.03
N THR A 191 -0.04 -5.20 12.82
CA THR A 191 -0.91 -4.18 12.21
C THR A 191 -1.24 -4.57 10.79
N GLY A 192 -2.49 -4.45 10.41
CA GLY A 192 -2.96 -4.64 9.04
C GLY A 192 -3.59 -3.38 8.50
N LEU A 193 -3.11 -2.92 7.34
CA LEU A 193 -3.78 -1.90 6.54
C LEU A 193 -4.52 -2.59 5.41
N GLY A 194 -5.84 -2.37 5.32
CA GLY A 194 -6.67 -2.85 4.22
C GLY A 194 -7.09 -1.69 3.33
N LEU A 195 -6.96 -1.85 2.02
CA LEU A 195 -7.20 -0.84 1.01
C LEU A 195 -8.19 -1.40 -0.03
N PRO A 196 -9.34 -0.76 -0.26
CA PRO A 196 -10.11 -1.06 -1.46
C PRO A 196 -9.32 -0.56 -2.67
N VAL A 197 -9.27 -1.39 -3.71
CA VAL A 197 -8.72 -1.04 -5.03
C VAL A 197 -9.87 -1.18 -6.04
N PRO A 198 -10.68 -0.12 -6.23
CA PRO A 198 -11.72 -0.10 -7.23
C PRO A 198 -11.11 -0.12 -8.63
N VAL A 199 -11.68 -0.93 -9.50
CA VAL A 199 -11.21 -1.12 -10.88
C VAL A 199 -12.41 -0.97 -11.84
N PRO A 200 -12.19 -0.86 -13.16
CA PRO A 200 -13.27 -0.76 -14.13
C PRO A 200 -14.23 -1.96 -14.03
N GLY A 201 -15.53 -1.72 -14.25
CA GLY A 201 -16.55 -2.77 -14.25
C GLY A 201 -17.18 -3.09 -12.87
N ASP A 202 -17.19 -2.12 -11.95
CA ASP A 202 -17.83 -2.23 -10.62
C ASP A 202 -17.25 -3.34 -9.72
N ARG A 203 -16.01 -3.77 -10.02
CA ARG A 203 -15.25 -4.71 -9.20
C ARG A 203 -14.29 -3.94 -8.29
N THR A 204 -14.14 -4.44 -7.07
CA THR A 204 -13.16 -3.91 -6.11
C THR A 204 -12.33 -5.06 -5.57
N TYR A 205 -11.02 -4.99 -5.75
CA TYR A 205 -10.08 -5.85 -5.04
C TYR A 205 -9.81 -5.27 -3.65
N VAL A 206 -9.38 -6.10 -2.71
CA VAL A 206 -8.86 -5.61 -1.44
C VAL A 206 -7.38 -5.95 -1.34
N LEU A 207 -6.55 -4.93 -1.22
CA LEU A 207 -5.13 -5.07 -0.93
C LEU A 207 -4.93 -4.97 0.58
N THR A 208 -4.27 -5.94 1.19
CA THR A 208 -3.85 -5.84 2.60
C THR A 208 -2.34 -5.83 2.74
N LEU A 209 -1.84 -4.87 3.52
CA LEU A 209 -0.45 -4.72 3.91
C LEU A 209 -0.32 -5.05 5.39
N LEU A 210 0.30 -6.18 5.73
CA LEU A 210 0.43 -6.68 7.10
C LEU A 210 1.86 -6.50 7.61
N SER A 211 2.01 -5.69 8.65
CA SER A 211 3.28 -5.37 9.29
C SER A 211 3.58 -6.32 10.44
N ALA A 212 4.81 -6.82 10.51
CA ALA A 212 5.33 -7.49 11.70
C ALA A 212 6.15 -6.53 12.58
N ARG A 213 6.30 -6.85 13.87
CA ARG A 213 7.07 -6.03 14.82
C ARG A 213 8.53 -5.85 14.40
N GLY A 214 9.14 -6.89 13.85
CA GLY A 214 10.55 -6.90 13.44
C GLY A 214 10.80 -6.26 12.08
N THR A 215 9.77 -6.13 11.23
CA THR A 215 9.91 -5.65 9.85
C THR A 215 8.63 -4.91 9.45
N PRO A 216 8.41 -3.70 10.01
CA PRO A 216 7.22 -2.94 9.74
C PRO A 216 7.16 -2.53 8.26
N ILE A 217 5.96 -2.52 7.69
CA ILE A 217 5.74 -1.95 6.35
C ILE A 217 5.89 -0.43 6.42
N ALA A 218 5.31 0.17 7.46
CA ALA A 218 5.45 1.56 7.81
C ALA A 218 5.26 1.73 9.32
N ARG A 219 5.68 2.87 9.84
CA ARG A 219 5.65 3.22 11.26
C ARG A 219 4.59 4.26 11.59
N ARG A 220 3.92 4.79 10.58
CA ARG A 220 2.77 5.68 10.70
C ARG A 220 1.82 5.41 9.56
N PHE A 221 0.53 5.42 9.87
CA PHE A 221 -0.56 5.33 8.91
C PHE A 221 -1.58 6.43 9.19
N GLU A 222 -2.09 7.04 8.14
CA GLU A 222 -3.15 8.03 8.20
C GLU A 222 -4.23 7.67 7.17
N LEU A 223 -5.49 7.60 7.61
CA LEU A 223 -6.65 7.37 6.75
C LEU A 223 -7.48 8.65 6.67
N TRP A 224 -7.52 9.25 5.48
CA TRP A 224 -8.23 10.48 5.21
C TRP A 224 -9.49 10.20 4.40
N ASP A 225 -10.62 10.77 4.83
CA ASP A 225 -11.91 10.69 4.14
C ASP A 225 -12.19 12.02 3.42
N ALA A 226 -12.25 11.94 2.09
CA ALA A 226 -12.45 13.06 1.17
C ALA A 226 -13.84 13.01 0.50
N ARG A 227 -14.71 12.07 0.90
CA ARG A 227 -16.06 11.96 0.33
C ARG A 227 -16.88 13.20 0.67
N ALA A 228 -17.74 13.64 -0.25
CA ALA A 228 -18.64 14.77 -0.05
C ALA A 228 -19.51 14.63 1.21
N SER A 229 -19.87 13.41 1.61
CA SER A 229 -20.58 13.14 2.87
C SER A 229 -19.79 13.54 4.13
N LYS A 230 -18.46 13.63 4.05
CA LYS A 230 -17.57 13.99 5.14
C LYS A 230 -17.09 15.44 5.08
N VAL A 231 -16.83 15.96 3.88
CA VAL A 231 -16.22 17.30 3.67
C VAL A 231 -17.14 18.31 3.00
N GLY A 232 -18.36 17.94 2.62
CA GLY A 232 -19.27 18.80 1.85
C GLY A 232 -18.69 19.15 0.48
N ASP A 233 -18.89 20.39 0.05
CA ASP A 233 -18.35 20.91 -1.22
C ASP A 233 -16.87 21.32 -1.15
N THR A 234 -16.23 21.16 0.02
CA THR A 234 -14.82 21.49 0.18
C THR A 234 -13.96 20.42 -0.49
N LYS A 235 -13.01 20.86 -1.33
CA LYS A 235 -11.98 19.98 -1.94
C LYS A 235 -10.91 19.64 -0.90
N GLY A 236 -11.31 18.96 0.16
CA GLY A 236 -10.47 18.63 1.32
C GLY A 236 -10.62 17.18 1.75
N ALA A 237 -9.98 16.83 2.85
CA ALA A 237 -10.14 15.55 3.52
C ALA A 237 -10.08 15.73 5.04
N VAL A 238 -10.73 14.83 5.77
CA VAL A 238 -10.66 14.74 7.23
C VAL A 238 -9.92 13.48 7.62
N LEU A 239 -8.96 13.58 8.55
CA LEU A 239 -8.31 12.41 9.13
C LEU A 239 -9.31 11.67 10.02
N THR A 240 -9.73 10.48 9.61
CA THR A 240 -10.75 9.68 10.32
C THR A 240 -10.15 8.57 11.15
N ASP A 241 -8.96 8.10 10.80
CA ASP A 241 -8.22 7.09 11.55
C ASP A 241 -6.71 7.24 11.28
N GLY A 242 -5.88 6.72 12.16
CA GLY A 242 -4.43 6.73 11.99
C GLY A 242 -3.67 6.33 13.25
N ILE A 243 -2.55 5.65 13.05
CA ILE A 243 -1.66 5.23 14.14
C ILE A 243 -0.23 5.62 13.81
N CYS A 244 0.49 6.06 14.83
CA CYS A 244 1.89 6.44 14.76
C CYS A 244 2.65 5.68 15.84
N ALA A 245 3.74 5.02 15.47
CA ALA A 245 4.58 4.31 16.43
C ALA A 245 5.18 5.24 17.51
N ARG A 246 5.28 6.55 17.22
CA ARG A 246 5.81 7.57 18.14
C ARG A 246 4.71 8.24 18.97
N GLU A 247 3.59 8.58 18.34
CA GLU A 247 2.53 9.42 18.92
C GLU A 247 1.30 8.62 19.36
N GLY A 248 1.20 7.35 18.97
CA GLY A 248 0.01 6.52 19.18
C GLY A 248 -1.12 6.92 18.25
N ARG A 249 -2.31 7.14 18.80
CA ARG A 249 -3.52 7.51 18.05
C ARG A 249 -3.38 8.90 17.41
N LEU A 250 -3.77 9.04 16.14
CA LEU A 250 -3.65 10.28 15.37
C LEU A 250 -4.94 11.05 15.11
N TRP A 251 -6.09 10.39 15.26
CA TRP A 251 -7.40 11.01 15.02
C TRP A 251 -8.02 11.49 16.34
N ASP A 252 -8.82 12.54 16.23
CA ASP A 252 -9.58 13.16 17.30
C ASP A 252 -10.95 13.54 16.71
N GLU A 253 -12.03 13.01 17.29
CA GLU A 253 -13.39 13.24 16.80
C GLU A 253 -13.89 14.65 17.14
N ASP A 254 -13.40 15.23 18.24
CA ASP A 254 -13.79 16.55 18.71
C ASP A 254 -13.03 17.65 17.97
N ASN A 255 -11.77 17.37 17.60
CA ASN A 255 -10.92 18.29 16.84
C ASN A 255 -10.25 17.62 15.63
N PRO A 256 -11.04 17.29 14.58
CA PRO A 256 -10.53 16.53 13.45
C PRO A 256 -9.51 17.31 12.63
N ARG A 257 -8.33 16.71 12.39
CA ARG A 257 -7.34 17.23 11.45
C ARG A 257 -7.92 17.26 10.04
N ARG A 258 -7.65 18.35 9.31
CA ARG A 258 -8.13 18.57 7.95
C ARG A 258 -6.96 18.81 7.00
N ALA A 259 -7.11 18.33 5.78
CA ALA A 259 -6.25 18.64 4.64
C ALA A 259 -7.07 19.36 3.58
N VAL A 260 -6.43 20.27 2.85
CA VAL A 260 -7.02 21.00 1.73
C VAL A 260 -6.22 20.69 0.46
N ALA A 261 -6.87 20.63 -0.70
CA ALA A 261 -6.19 20.45 -1.96
C ALA A 261 -4.99 21.40 -2.12
N TRP A 262 -3.89 20.85 -2.63
CA TRP A 262 -2.58 21.50 -2.83
C TRP A 262 -1.78 21.84 -1.56
N GLN A 263 -2.30 21.53 -0.36
CA GLN A 263 -1.58 21.77 0.90
C GLN A 263 -0.92 20.49 1.44
N GLY A 264 0.42 20.47 1.45
CA GLY A 264 1.18 19.31 1.91
C GLY A 264 1.03 18.10 0.99
N GLN A 265 1.45 16.92 1.44
CA GLN A 265 1.42 15.68 0.65
C GLN A 265 0.00 15.20 0.38
N VAL A 266 -0.84 15.12 1.43
CA VAL A 266 -2.25 14.71 1.30
C VAL A 266 -3.02 15.70 0.42
N GLY A 267 -2.80 17.00 0.61
CA GLY A 267 -3.41 18.02 -0.24
C GLY A 267 -2.99 17.92 -1.70
N ARG A 268 -1.72 17.61 -1.99
CA ARG A 268 -1.29 17.37 -3.38
C ARG A 268 -1.99 16.17 -4.01
N VAL A 269 -2.18 15.08 -3.27
CA VAL A 269 -3.00 13.94 -3.75
C VAL A 269 -4.42 14.39 -4.06
N LEU A 270 -5.05 15.21 -3.22
CA LEU A 270 -6.39 15.76 -3.47
C LEU A 270 -6.43 16.69 -4.69
N GLY A 271 -5.35 17.42 -4.95
CA GLY A 271 -5.24 18.35 -6.08
C GLY A 271 -4.98 17.67 -7.43
N THR A 272 -4.09 16.68 -7.46
CA THR A 272 -3.67 15.99 -8.69
C THR A 272 -4.49 14.73 -8.96
N GLY A 273 -5.03 14.11 -7.92
CA GLY A 273 -5.62 12.78 -8.00
C GLY A 273 -4.60 11.66 -8.25
N LEU A 274 -3.31 11.93 -8.06
CA LEU A 274 -2.21 10.99 -8.28
C LEU A 274 -1.56 10.59 -6.95
N PRO A 275 -0.95 9.40 -6.86
CA PRO A 275 -0.10 9.05 -5.74
C PRO A 275 1.05 10.06 -5.57
N VAL A 276 1.37 10.39 -4.32
CA VAL A 276 2.54 11.21 -3.96
C VAL A 276 3.50 10.33 -3.18
N VAL A 277 4.77 10.33 -3.59
CA VAL A 277 5.85 9.58 -2.94
C VAL A 277 7.03 10.51 -2.78
N GLU A 278 7.50 10.71 -1.54
CA GLU A 278 8.59 11.64 -1.25
C GLU A 278 9.54 11.10 -0.18
N GLN A 279 10.78 11.60 -0.23
CA GLN A 279 11.83 11.36 0.75
C GLN A 279 12.55 12.67 1.06
N GLY A 280 12.85 12.93 2.34
CA GLY A 280 13.69 14.06 2.77
C GLY A 280 13.12 15.46 2.49
N THR A 281 11.84 15.56 2.12
CA THR A 281 11.18 16.83 1.82
C THR A 281 10.64 17.49 3.09
N SER A 282 10.61 18.83 3.10
CA SER A 282 9.93 19.58 4.17
C SER A 282 8.43 19.26 4.21
N GLY A 283 7.88 19.11 5.40
CA GLY A 283 6.45 18.84 5.60
C GLY A 283 6.08 17.36 5.78
N ILE A 284 7.04 16.44 5.64
CA ILE A 284 6.88 15.08 6.16
C ILE A 284 6.73 15.15 7.68
N ALA A 285 5.89 14.27 8.25
CA ALA A 285 5.64 14.21 9.69
C ALA A 285 6.96 14.07 10.46
N ALA A 286 7.12 14.83 11.55
CA ALA A 286 8.37 14.88 12.30
C ALA A 286 8.82 13.47 12.75
N GLY A 287 10.10 13.17 12.52
CA GLY A 287 10.68 11.86 12.84
C GLY A 287 10.41 10.75 11.81
N TYR A 288 9.97 11.13 10.61
CA TYR A 288 9.85 10.27 9.43
C TYR A 288 10.57 10.91 8.26
N ASP A 289 11.19 10.09 7.42
CA ASP A 289 11.99 10.58 6.29
C ASP A 289 11.27 10.36 4.96
N THR A 290 10.23 9.54 4.96
CA THR A 290 9.53 9.14 3.74
C THR A 290 8.03 9.13 3.94
N ILE A 291 7.30 9.31 2.84
CA ILE A 291 5.85 9.21 2.80
C ILE A 291 5.40 8.66 1.44
N VAL A 292 4.42 7.76 1.49
CA VAL A 292 3.56 7.45 0.36
C VAL A 292 2.15 7.90 0.71
N ALA A 293 1.50 8.65 -0.17
CA ALA A 293 0.10 9.02 -0.06
C ALA A 293 -0.64 8.56 -1.32
N LEU A 294 -1.57 7.62 -1.15
CA LEU A 294 -2.29 6.93 -2.22
C LEU A 294 -3.75 7.40 -2.28
N PRO A 295 -4.22 7.94 -3.42
CA PRO A 295 -5.65 8.18 -3.62
C PRO A 295 -6.40 6.88 -3.87
N ILE A 296 -7.60 6.79 -3.31
CA ILE A 296 -8.60 5.78 -3.61
C ILE A 296 -9.81 6.50 -4.19
N TYR A 297 -10.20 6.13 -5.40
CA TYR A 297 -11.34 6.71 -6.08
C TYR A 297 -12.64 5.97 -5.78
N GLN A 298 -13.76 6.69 -5.79
CA GLN A 298 -15.08 6.11 -5.96
C GLN A 298 -15.75 6.85 -7.11
N GLY A 299 -16.02 6.13 -8.20
CA GLY A 299 -16.36 6.77 -9.47
C GLY A 299 -15.19 7.62 -9.97
N ASP A 300 -15.45 8.91 -10.20
CA ASP A 300 -14.53 9.89 -10.76
C ASP A 300 -13.87 10.81 -9.70
N ALA A 301 -14.24 10.66 -8.42
CA ALA A 301 -13.72 11.48 -7.33
C ALA A 301 -12.78 10.68 -6.41
N VAL A 302 -11.75 11.35 -5.89
CA VAL A 302 -10.94 10.81 -4.79
C VAL A 302 -11.82 10.75 -3.54
N ALA A 303 -12.12 9.55 -3.07
CA ALA A 303 -12.94 9.30 -1.90
C ALA A 303 -12.10 9.20 -0.62
N HIS A 304 -10.91 8.62 -0.73
CA HIS A 304 -9.99 8.49 0.39
C HIS A 304 -8.55 8.79 -0.03
N VAL A 305 -7.75 9.24 0.93
CA VAL A 305 -6.30 9.27 0.80
C VAL A 305 -5.72 8.45 1.94
N VAL A 306 -4.89 7.47 1.62
CA VAL A 306 -4.17 6.69 2.63
C VAL A 306 -2.71 7.04 2.57
N ALA A 307 -2.16 7.52 3.69
CA ALA A 307 -0.76 7.86 3.79
C ALA A 307 -0.03 6.94 4.78
N TRP A 308 1.18 6.54 4.44
CA TRP A 308 2.07 5.80 5.34
C TRP A 308 3.50 6.32 5.27
N TYR A 309 4.20 6.24 6.41
CA TYR A 309 5.49 6.88 6.63
C TYR A 309 6.48 5.91 7.27
N CYS A 310 7.73 5.97 6.81
CA CYS A 310 8.81 5.11 7.29
C CYS A 310 9.94 5.92 7.93
#